data_AF-H2YB55-F1
#
_entry.id   AF-H2YB55-F1
#
_cell.length_a   1.000
_cell.length_b   1.000
_cell.length_c   1.000
_cell.angle_alpha   90.00
_cell.angle_beta   90.00
_cell.angle_gamma   90.00
#
_symmetry.space_group_name_H-M   'P 1'
#
loop_
_entity.id
_entity.type
_entity.pdbx_description
1 polymer ?
#
loop_
_entity_poly.entity_id
_entity_poly.type
_entity_poly.pdbx_seq_one_letter_code
_entity_poly.pdbx_strand_id
1 'polypeptide(L)'
;MKKVNGSVFRASNIVLLNSIHLLRCVSTCYTQNAGFQGLNLNMPLELKLKQIERKKLKIQRMERKALEPIPITDFYIPYSWKTLQRKRKMTPLTESTIERRALLEKEWVRFVSDQHQLEEKKTSVMVKALIELRLKSDELYEAALQPDLTILPFKYQPIAVKADLFGEL
;
A
#
# COMPACT_ATOMS: atom_id res chain seq x y z
N MET A 1 37.63 -0.33 45.67
CA MET A 1 36.83 -0.56 46.89
C MET A 1 35.63 0.39 46.87
N LYS A 2 34.46 -0.14 47.26
CA LYS A 2 33.22 0.53 47.72
C LYS A 2 32.26 1.15 46.69
N LYS A 3 31.02 0.65 46.79
CA LYS A 3 29.73 1.05 46.21
C LYS A 3 29.30 2.46 46.66
N VAL A 4 28.28 3.04 46.00
CA VAL A 4 26.94 3.37 46.57
C VAL A 4 26.25 4.55 45.84
N ASN A 5 25.09 4.23 45.26
CA ASN A 5 23.83 4.99 45.07
C ASN A 5 23.66 6.05 43.97
N GLY A 6 22.71 5.74 43.09
CA GLY A 6 22.03 6.68 42.21
C GLY A 6 20.94 7.48 42.95
N SER A 7 20.79 8.73 42.51
CA SER A 7 19.72 9.64 42.89
C SER A 7 18.55 9.52 41.91
N VAL A 8 17.37 9.38 42.47
CA VAL A 8 16.05 9.34 41.83
C VAL A 8 15.73 10.68 41.19
N PHE A 9 15.40 10.71 39.89
CA PHE A 9 14.72 11.86 39.28
C PHE A 9 13.25 11.50 39.03
N ARG A 10 12.36 12.12 39.79
CA ARG A 10 10.90 12.02 39.66
C ARG A 10 10.47 12.79 38.41
N ALA A 11 9.84 12.11 37.45
CA ALA A 11 9.02 12.77 36.45
C ALA A 11 7.56 12.79 36.94
N SER A 12 7.09 13.98 37.33
CA SER A 12 5.68 14.26 37.56
C SER A 12 5.08 14.88 36.30
N ASN A 13 3.84 14.46 36.00
CA ASN A 13 2.86 15.09 35.11
C ASN A 13 3.16 15.11 33.60
N ILE A 14 2.57 14.14 32.89
CA ILE A 14 2.03 14.37 31.54
C ILE A 14 0.52 14.14 31.62
N VAL A 15 -0.21 15.23 31.40
CA VAL A 15 -1.67 15.30 31.32
C VAL A 15 -2.12 14.78 29.95
N LEU A 16 -3.05 13.84 30.02
CA LEU A 16 -4.08 13.41 29.07
C LEU A 16 -4.19 14.16 27.72
N LEU A 17 -3.91 13.45 26.63
CA LEU A 17 -4.66 13.55 25.38
C LEU A 17 -5.22 12.16 25.03
N ASN A 18 -6.48 11.97 25.40
CA ASN A 18 -7.27 10.79 25.13
C ASN A 18 -7.78 10.79 23.67
N SER A 19 -7.88 9.60 23.09
CA SER A 19 -9.12 9.06 22.48
C SER A 19 -8.99 8.35 21.12
N ILE A 20 -7.81 8.27 20.48
CA ILE A 20 -7.64 7.44 19.26
C ILE A 20 -6.47 6.45 19.34
N HIS A 21 -5.47 6.68 20.20
CA HIS A 21 -4.35 5.74 20.38
C HIS A 21 -4.65 4.53 21.28
N LEU A 22 -5.76 4.52 22.04
CA LEU A 22 -6.05 3.43 22.98
C LEU A 22 -6.55 2.14 22.31
N LEU A 23 -6.98 2.18 21.04
CA LEU A 23 -7.41 0.97 20.32
C LEU A 23 -6.28 0.28 19.53
N ARG A 24 -5.07 0.86 19.50
CA ARG A 24 -3.90 0.25 18.85
C ARG A 24 -2.81 -0.23 19.82
N CYS A 25 -2.93 0.07 21.11
CA CYS A 25 -1.93 -0.28 22.13
C CYS A 25 -2.23 -1.54 22.96
N VAL A 26 -3.29 -2.29 22.67
CA VAL A 26 -3.54 -3.59 23.34
C VAL A 26 -2.84 -4.75 22.62
N SER A 27 -2.42 -4.60 21.35
CA SER A 27 -1.83 -5.72 20.59
C SER A 27 -0.30 -5.79 20.62
N THR A 28 0.41 -4.75 21.06
CA THR A 28 1.89 -4.73 21.06
C THR A 28 2.53 -5.16 22.38
N CYS A 29 1.76 -5.30 23.47
CA CYS A 29 2.26 -5.88 24.72
C CYS A 29 2.13 -7.42 24.77
N TYR A 30 1.33 -8.04 23.89
CA TYR A 30 1.17 -9.49 23.84
C TYR A 30 2.30 -10.23 23.10
N THR A 31 3.08 -9.52 22.28
CA THR A 31 4.12 -10.13 21.43
C THR A 31 5.50 -10.21 22.09
N GLN A 32 5.78 -9.39 23.11
CA GLN A 32 7.08 -9.42 23.81
C GLN A 32 7.26 -10.68 24.67
N ASN A 33 6.15 -11.26 25.15
CA ASN A 33 6.17 -12.45 26.02
C ASN A 33 5.90 -13.77 25.28
N ALA A 34 5.61 -13.75 23.97
CA ALA A 34 5.31 -14.97 23.20
C ALA A 34 6.52 -15.94 23.12
N GLY A 35 7.76 -15.43 23.24
CA GLY A 35 8.97 -16.25 23.30
C GLY A 35 9.07 -17.16 24.53
N PHE A 36 8.35 -16.84 25.62
CA PHE A 36 8.39 -17.56 26.89
C PHE A 36 7.21 -18.52 27.10
N GLN A 37 6.19 -18.47 26.24
CA GLN A 37 5.08 -19.42 26.30
C GLN A 37 5.63 -20.85 26.14
N GLY A 38 5.40 -21.69 27.15
CA GLY A 38 5.89 -23.07 27.23
C GLY A 38 7.16 -23.32 28.05
N LEU A 39 7.73 -22.33 28.75
CA LEU A 39 8.76 -22.60 29.76
C LEU A 39 8.12 -23.05 31.06
N ASN A 40 8.32 -24.31 31.46
CA ASN A 40 7.84 -24.81 32.74
C ASN A 40 8.54 -24.03 33.89
N LEU A 41 7.73 -23.39 34.74
CA LEU A 41 8.18 -22.50 35.82
C LEU A 41 9.03 -23.24 36.87
N ASN A 42 8.88 -24.56 36.99
CA ASN A 42 9.58 -25.41 37.95
C ASN A 42 10.90 -25.99 37.40
N MET A 43 11.34 -25.55 36.22
CA MET A 43 12.61 -26.00 35.62
C MET A 43 13.83 -25.26 36.21
N PRO A 44 14.97 -25.95 36.38
CA PRO A 44 16.27 -25.35 36.65
C PRO A 44 16.62 -24.21 35.67
N LEU A 45 17.24 -23.14 36.19
CA LEU A 45 17.55 -21.92 35.42
C LEU A 45 18.39 -22.19 34.17
N GLU A 46 19.37 -23.10 34.27
CA GLU A 46 20.21 -23.48 33.13
C GLU A 46 19.41 -24.09 31.97
N LEU A 47 18.39 -24.89 32.29
CA LEU A 47 17.52 -25.50 31.29
C LEU A 47 16.61 -24.45 30.64
N LYS A 48 16.17 -23.45 31.40
CA LYS A 48 15.41 -22.31 30.87
C LYS A 48 16.25 -21.48 29.89
N LEU A 49 17.51 -21.18 30.24
CA LEU A 49 18.43 -20.44 29.38
C LEU A 49 18.72 -21.18 28.07
N LYS A 50 19.01 -22.48 28.14
CA LYS A 50 19.21 -23.33 26.95
C LYS A 50 17.99 -23.35 26.03
N GLN A 51 16.77 -23.33 26.57
CA GLN A 51 15.55 -23.27 25.75
C GLN A 51 15.36 -21.89 25.09
N ILE A 52 15.67 -20.80 25.80
CA ILE A 52 15.61 -19.44 25.24
C ILE A 52 16.60 -19.30 24.09
N GLU A 53 17.83 -19.78 24.23
CA GLU A 53 18.85 -19.75 23.16
C GLU A 53 18.39 -20.53 21.92
N ARG A 54 17.85 -21.74 22.11
CA ARG A 54 17.28 -22.54 21.02
C ARG A 54 16.15 -21.81 20.30
N LYS A 55 15.24 -21.15 21.05
CA LYS A 55 14.15 -20.35 20.47
C LYS A 55 14.65 -19.11 19.74
N LYS A 56 15.64 -18.39 20.28
CA LYS A 56 16.29 -17.24 19.63
C LYS A 56 16.94 -17.63 18.30
N LEU A 57 17.67 -18.73 18.26
CA LEU A 57 18.26 -19.25 17.03
C LEU A 57 17.19 -19.63 16.00
N LYS A 58 16.05 -20.17 16.44
CA LYS A 58 14.93 -20.49 15.54
C LYS A 58 14.29 -19.22 14.95
N ILE A 59 14.11 -18.18 15.76
CA ILE A 59 13.59 -16.87 15.30
C ILE A 59 14.54 -16.25 14.29
N GLN A 60 15.84 -16.19 14.58
CA GLN A 60 16.84 -15.66 13.63
C GLN A 60 16.87 -16.44 12.31
N ARG A 61 16.66 -17.76 12.35
CA ARG A 61 16.53 -18.58 11.12
C ARG A 61 15.25 -18.27 10.35
N MET A 62 14.16 -17.91 11.03
CA MET A 62 12.89 -17.54 10.39
C MET A 62 12.95 -16.11 9.82
N GLU A 63 13.59 -15.18 10.51
CA GLU A 63 13.80 -13.80 10.04
C GLU A 63 14.76 -13.73 8.85
N ARG A 64 15.78 -14.60 8.82
CA ARG A 64 16.70 -14.71 7.67
C ARG A 64 16.07 -15.36 6.44
N LYS A 65 14.99 -16.14 6.61
CA LYS A 65 14.25 -16.69 5.48
C LYS A 65 13.46 -15.54 4.85
N ALA A 66 13.67 -15.32 3.57
CA ALA A 66 12.85 -14.37 2.82
C ALA A 66 11.37 -14.75 2.95
N LEU A 67 10.52 -13.77 3.29
CA LEU A 67 9.08 -13.97 3.29
C LEU A 67 8.62 -14.18 1.86
N GLU A 68 7.92 -15.28 1.61
CA GLU A 68 7.25 -15.47 0.32
C GLU A 68 6.08 -14.49 0.23
N PRO A 69 5.96 -13.73 -0.88
CA PRO A 69 4.83 -12.83 -1.06
C PRO A 69 3.53 -13.63 -1.11
N ILE A 70 2.46 -13.07 -0.55
CA ILE A 70 1.13 -13.66 -0.69
C ILE A 70 0.76 -13.66 -2.18
N PRO A 71 0.44 -14.82 -2.79
CA PRO A 71 0.10 -14.87 -4.20
C PRO A 71 -1.23 -14.14 -4.45
N ILE A 72 -1.25 -13.29 -5.47
CA ILE A 72 -2.46 -12.58 -5.92
C ILE A 72 -3.27 -13.53 -6.78
N THR A 73 -4.45 -13.93 -6.30
CA THR A 73 -5.30 -14.97 -6.92
C THR A 73 -5.68 -14.66 -8.36
N ASP A 74 -5.88 -13.38 -8.68
CA ASP A 74 -6.47 -12.94 -9.95
C ASP A 74 -5.52 -13.10 -11.14
N PHE A 75 -4.20 -13.18 -10.89
CA PHE A 75 -3.22 -13.45 -11.93
C PHE A 75 -3.13 -14.94 -12.30
N TYR A 76 -3.66 -15.84 -11.45
CA TYR A 76 -3.59 -17.27 -11.70
C TYR A 76 -4.87 -17.77 -12.36
N ILE A 77 -4.72 -18.52 -13.45
CA ILE A 77 -5.85 -19.18 -14.11
C ILE A 77 -6.31 -20.35 -13.23
N PRO A 78 -7.55 -20.33 -12.71
CA PRO A 78 -8.08 -21.43 -11.90
C PRO A 78 -8.09 -22.74 -12.69
N TYR A 79 -7.85 -23.86 -12.01
CA TYR A 79 -7.83 -25.17 -12.65
C TYR A 79 -9.14 -25.50 -13.40
N SER A 80 -10.27 -25.04 -12.88
CA SER A 80 -11.60 -25.18 -13.49
C SER A 80 -11.71 -24.63 -14.91
N TRP A 81 -10.88 -23.67 -15.31
CA TRP A 81 -10.94 -23.05 -16.64
C TRP A 81 -10.06 -23.76 -17.67
N LYS A 82 -9.20 -24.69 -17.24
CA LYS A 82 -8.31 -25.44 -18.12
C LYS A 82 -9.04 -26.55 -18.89
N THR A 83 -10.26 -26.89 -18.48
CA THR A 83 -11.06 -27.95 -19.11
C THR A 83 -11.64 -27.51 -20.46
N LEU A 84 -11.47 -28.35 -21.49
CA LEU A 84 -11.97 -28.10 -22.84
C LEU A 84 -13.51 -27.97 -22.93
N GLN A 85 -14.23 -28.56 -21.98
CA GLN A 85 -15.71 -28.51 -21.91
C GLN A 85 -16.27 -27.08 -21.81
N ARG A 86 -15.49 -26.11 -21.31
CA ARG A 86 -15.91 -24.71 -21.16
C ARG A 86 -15.53 -23.83 -22.36
N LYS A 87 -14.81 -24.37 -23.35
CA LYS A 87 -14.42 -23.60 -24.54
C LYS A 87 -15.64 -23.37 -25.43
N ARG A 88 -15.95 -22.11 -25.70
CA ARG A 88 -16.96 -21.74 -26.71
C ARG A 88 -16.34 -21.87 -28.11
N LYS A 89 -17.12 -22.36 -29.07
CA LYS A 89 -16.71 -22.38 -30.48
C LYS A 89 -16.64 -20.93 -30.98
N MET A 90 -15.52 -20.54 -31.58
CA MET A 90 -15.41 -19.23 -32.21
C MET A 90 -16.13 -19.25 -33.55
N THR A 91 -17.06 -18.32 -33.74
CA THR A 91 -17.68 -18.09 -35.05
C THR A 91 -16.73 -17.25 -35.91
N PRO A 92 -16.52 -17.61 -37.19
CA PRO A 92 -15.75 -16.78 -38.10
C PRO A 92 -16.46 -15.43 -38.27
N LEU A 93 -15.69 -14.35 -38.26
CA LEU A 93 -16.21 -13.00 -38.46
C LEU A 93 -16.33 -12.73 -39.96
N THR A 94 -17.38 -12.00 -40.36
CA THR A 94 -17.47 -11.47 -41.73
C THR A 94 -16.44 -10.37 -41.94
N GLU A 95 -15.96 -10.21 -43.16
CA GLU A 95 -15.00 -9.16 -43.53
C GLU A 95 -15.51 -7.76 -43.17
N SER A 96 -16.79 -7.48 -43.43
CA SER A 96 -17.46 -6.24 -43.01
C SER A 96 -17.35 -5.94 -41.51
N THR A 97 -17.41 -6.98 -40.67
CA THR A 97 -17.30 -6.83 -39.21
C THR A 97 -15.86 -6.51 -38.80
N ILE A 98 -14.88 -7.10 -39.49
CA ILE A 98 -13.46 -6.89 -39.24
C ILE A 98 -13.06 -5.46 -39.60
N GLU A 99 -13.45 -5.00 -40.79
CA GLU A 99 -13.20 -3.62 -41.24
C GLU A 99 -13.82 -2.58 -40.31
N ARG A 100 -15.09 -2.80 -39.91
CA ARG A 100 -15.76 -1.92 -38.94
C ARG A 100 -14.99 -1.83 -37.62
N ARG A 101 -14.49 -2.96 -37.10
CA ARG A 101 -13.71 -2.96 -35.84
C ARG A 101 -12.37 -2.23 -36.01
N ALA A 102 -11.69 -2.43 -37.13
CA ALA A 102 -10.44 -1.72 -37.42
C ALA A 102 -10.64 -0.20 -37.50
N LEU A 103 -11.77 0.25 -38.08
CA LEU A 103 -12.13 1.67 -38.09
C LEU A 103 -12.37 2.20 -36.67
N LEU A 104 -13.16 1.49 -35.85
CA LEU A 104 -13.42 1.87 -34.46
C LEU A 104 -12.15 1.91 -33.63
N GLU A 105 -11.24 0.96 -33.82
CA GLU A 105 -9.95 0.95 -33.12
C GLU A 105 -9.10 2.17 -33.50
N LYS A 106 -9.09 2.54 -34.79
CA LYS A 106 -8.41 3.75 -35.26
C LYS A 106 -9.00 5.02 -34.66
N GLU A 107 -10.33 5.12 -34.58
CA GLU A 107 -11.02 6.25 -33.95
C GLU A 107 -10.76 6.30 -32.45
N TRP A 108 -10.78 5.15 -31.78
CA TRP A 108 -10.46 5.04 -30.36
C TRP A 108 -9.04 5.52 -30.04
N VAL A 109 -8.05 5.10 -30.83
CA VAL A 109 -6.66 5.55 -30.66
C VAL A 109 -6.55 7.07 -30.82
N ARG A 110 -7.26 7.66 -31.79
CA ARG A 110 -7.29 9.13 -31.95
C ARG A 110 -7.88 9.81 -30.72
N PHE A 111 -9.02 9.32 -30.24
CA PHE A 111 -9.68 9.87 -29.05
C PHE A 111 -8.78 9.82 -27.81
N VAL A 112 -8.15 8.67 -27.54
CA VAL A 112 -7.24 8.52 -26.39
C VAL A 112 -6.00 9.41 -26.53
N SER A 113 -5.45 9.54 -27.74
CA SER A 113 -4.36 10.47 -28.03
C SER A 113 -4.74 11.92 -27.72
N ASP A 114 -5.93 12.35 -28.13
CA ASP A 114 -6.41 13.71 -27.88
C ASP A 114 -6.64 13.97 -26.38
N GLN A 115 -7.17 12.99 -25.64
CA GLN A 115 -7.29 13.06 -24.17
C GLN A 115 -5.91 13.22 -23.51
N HIS A 116 -4.92 12.43 -23.95
CA HIS A 116 -3.56 12.52 -23.43
C HIS A 116 -2.94 13.89 -23.68
N GLN A 117 -3.07 14.44 -24.89
CA GLN A 117 -2.58 15.80 -25.20
C GLN A 117 -3.26 16.87 -24.35
N LEU A 118 -4.54 16.71 -24.00
CA LEU A 118 -5.24 17.63 -23.12
C LEU A 118 -4.69 17.57 -21.68
N GLU A 119 -4.39 16.38 -21.18
CA GLU A 119 -3.74 16.19 -19.87
C GLU A 119 -2.33 16.78 -19.84
N GLU A 120 -1.54 16.55 -20.89
CA GLU A 120 -0.21 17.15 -21.04
C GLU A 120 -0.26 18.68 -21.05
N LYS A 121 -1.24 19.26 -21.76
CA LYS A 121 -1.46 20.72 -21.75
C LYS A 121 -1.69 21.24 -20.34
N LYS A 122 -2.53 20.59 -19.52
CA LYS A 122 -2.77 20.99 -18.12
C LYS A 122 -1.48 20.96 -17.30
N THR A 123 -0.69 19.90 -17.44
CA THR A 123 0.62 19.79 -16.77
C THR A 123 1.57 20.90 -17.23
N SER A 124 1.62 21.19 -18.54
CA SER A 124 2.47 22.24 -19.09
C SER A 124 2.10 23.64 -18.58
N VAL A 125 0.80 23.91 -18.38
CA VAL A 125 0.31 25.18 -17.81
C VAL A 125 0.74 25.30 -16.35
N MET A 126 0.62 24.23 -15.56
CA MET A 126 1.09 24.23 -14.17
C MET A 126 2.60 24.51 -14.08
N VAL A 127 3.40 23.89 -14.95
CA VAL A 127 4.86 24.12 -15.00
C VAL A 127 5.18 25.57 -15.38
N LYS A 128 4.50 26.13 -16.39
CA LYS A 128 4.68 27.54 -16.79
C LYS A 128 4.33 28.49 -15.64
N ALA A 129 3.24 28.24 -14.92
CA ALA A 129 2.85 29.03 -13.76
C ALA A 129 3.92 29.02 -12.66
N LEU A 130 4.58 27.89 -12.41
CA LEU A 130 5.69 27.80 -11.46
C LEU A 130 6.92 28.60 -11.91
N ILE A 131 7.23 28.60 -13.21
CA ILE A 131 8.34 29.40 -13.77
C ILE A 131 8.04 30.90 -13.60
N GLU A 132 6.83 31.34 -13.93
CA GLU A 132 6.41 32.73 -13.74
C GLU A 132 6.42 33.15 -12.27
N LEU A 133 6.02 32.26 -11.36
CA LEU A 133 6.03 32.51 -9.93
C LEU A 133 7.46 32.71 -9.42
N ARG A 134 8.41 31.88 -9.87
CA ARG A 134 9.84 32.05 -9.57
C ARG A 134 10.37 33.41 -10.02
N LEU A 135 10.00 33.86 -11.24
CA LEU A 135 10.42 35.16 -11.75
C LEU A 135 9.88 36.34 -10.93
N LYS A 136 8.73 36.18 -10.26
CA LYS A 136 8.10 37.22 -9.43
C LYS A 136 8.61 37.20 -7.99
N SER A 137 8.82 36.03 -7.42
CA SER A 137 9.22 35.86 -6.01
C SER A 137 9.78 34.46 -5.74
N ASP A 138 11.03 34.40 -5.28
CA ASP A 138 11.67 33.14 -4.92
C ASP A 138 11.09 32.54 -3.62
N GLU A 139 10.68 33.36 -2.64
CA GLU A 139 10.13 32.86 -1.36
C GLU A 139 8.84 32.05 -1.54
N LEU A 140 7.93 32.53 -2.39
CA LEU A 140 6.69 31.80 -2.70
C LEU A 140 6.95 30.54 -3.52
N TYR A 141 8.00 30.54 -4.34
CA TYR A 141 8.38 29.38 -5.12
C TYR A 141 8.86 28.25 -4.22
N GLU A 142 9.72 28.55 -3.26
CA GLU A 142 10.19 27.59 -2.25
C GLU A 142 9.05 27.07 -1.37
N ALA A 143 8.09 27.94 -1.01
CA ALA A 143 6.90 27.52 -0.27
C ALA A 143 6.00 26.58 -1.09
N ALA A 144 5.81 26.84 -2.38
CA ALA A 144 4.97 26.03 -3.27
C ALA A 144 5.59 24.65 -3.59
N LEU A 145 6.92 24.51 -3.50
CA LEU A 145 7.60 23.23 -3.68
C LEU A 145 7.45 22.29 -2.47
N GLN A 146 7.08 22.81 -1.30
CA GLN A 146 6.92 21.98 -0.11
C GLN A 146 5.75 21.01 -0.28
N PRO A 147 5.95 19.69 -0.09
CA PRO A 147 4.89 18.71 -0.20
C PRO A 147 3.88 18.87 0.94
N ASP A 148 2.59 18.95 0.59
CA ASP A 148 1.53 18.97 1.58
C ASP A 148 1.24 17.56 2.11
N LEU A 149 1.70 17.29 3.33
CA LEU A 149 1.49 15.99 4.01
C LEU A 149 0.04 15.77 4.46
N THR A 150 -0.80 16.82 4.50
CA THR A 150 -2.20 16.70 4.92
C THR A 150 -3.06 15.97 3.90
N ILE A 151 -2.60 15.90 2.65
CA ILE A 151 -3.26 15.17 1.56
C ILE A 151 -3.26 13.65 1.84
N LEU A 152 -2.35 13.14 2.67
CA LEU A 152 -2.25 11.71 2.96
C LEU A 152 -2.92 11.36 4.30
N PRO A 153 -3.78 10.31 4.38
CA PRO A 153 -4.22 9.42 3.31
C PRO A 153 -5.45 9.95 2.53
N PHE A 154 -5.27 10.23 1.24
CA PHE A 154 -6.37 10.65 0.36
C PHE A 154 -7.30 9.48 0.06
N LYS A 155 -8.61 9.69 0.21
CA LYS A 155 -9.64 8.70 -0.15
C LYS A 155 -10.64 9.36 -1.08
N TYR A 156 -10.81 8.79 -2.27
CA TYR A 156 -11.82 9.18 -3.24
C TYR A 156 -12.70 7.98 -3.56
N GLN A 157 -14.01 8.15 -3.45
CA GLN A 157 -14.97 7.17 -3.95
C GLN A 157 -15.55 7.73 -5.25
N PRO A 158 -15.27 7.11 -6.41
CA PRO A 158 -15.94 7.50 -7.64
C PRO A 158 -17.43 7.20 -7.48
N ILE A 159 -18.27 8.21 -7.71
CA ILE A 159 -19.71 7.99 -7.86
C ILE A 159 -19.88 7.09 -9.07
N ALA A 160 -20.51 5.93 -8.89
CA ALA A 160 -20.85 5.04 -9.98
C ALA A 160 -21.80 5.80 -10.92
N VAL A 161 -21.25 6.32 -12.01
CA VAL A 161 -22.05 6.83 -13.12
C VAL A 161 -22.84 5.63 -13.62
N LYS A 162 -24.17 5.64 -13.45
CA LYS A 162 -25.04 4.61 -14.02
C LYS A 162 -24.73 4.52 -15.51
N ALA A 163 -24.48 3.30 -15.99
CA ALA A 163 -24.16 3.01 -17.39
C ALA A 163 -25.25 3.52 -18.36
N ASP A 164 -26.43 3.87 -17.85
CA ASP A 164 -27.58 4.45 -18.53
C ASP A 164 -27.28 5.79 -19.28
N LEU A 165 -26.10 6.41 -19.08
CA LEU A 165 -25.69 7.64 -19.78
C LEU A 165 -24.89 7.41 -21.08
N PHE A 166 -24.50 6.18 -21.39
CA PHE A 166 -24.03 5.85 -22.74
C PHE A 166 -25.25 5.35 -23.53
N GLY A 167 -25.99 6.32 -24.06
CA GLY A 167 -27.21 6.10 -24.81
C GLY A 167 -27.05 5.13 -25.98
N GLU A 168 -28.14 4.41 -26.22
CA GLU A 168 -28.42 3.59 -27.39
C GLU A 168 -27.94 4.30 -28.68
N LEU A 169 -26.93 3.72 -29.31
CA LEU A 169 -26.56 3.95 -30.71
C LEU A 169 -26.56 2.61 -31.44
#